data_AF-A0A5J4PUL4-F1
#
_entry.id   AF-A0A5J4PUL4-F1
#
_cell.length_a   1.000
_cell.length_b   1.000
_cell.length_c   1.000
_cell.angle_alpha   90.00
_cell.angle_beta   90.00
_cell.angle_gamma   90.00
#
_symmetry.space_group_name_H-M   'P 1'
#
loop_
_entity.id
_entity.type
_entity.pdbx_description
1 polymer ?
#
loop_
_entity_poly.entity_id
_entity_poly.type
_entity_poly.pdbx_seq_one_letter_code
_entity_poly.pdbx_strand_id
1 'polypeptide(L)' 'MLTYPTDCIKLARNLVLTREPGLVIGGINHGDNAAINVHYSGTMGIVIEGCINKIPSIGFSFCNHEPDINFEPTR' A
#
# COMPACT_ATOMS: atom_id res chain seq x y z
N MET A 1 18.27 -1.18 7.14
CA MET A 1 17.90 -2.34 6.29
C MET A 1 16.41 -2.64 6.48
N LEU A 2 15.56 -1.66 6.10
CA LEU A 2 14.09 -1.67 6.12
C LEU A 2 13.64 -0.61 5.10
N THR A 3 14.08 -0.75 3.86
CA THR A 3 14.02 0.36 2.88
C THR A 3 12.84 0.23 1.91
N TYR A 4 12.15 -0.92 1.88
CA TYR A 4 11.05 -1.14 0.95
C TYR A 4 9.70 -1.18 1.68
N PRO A 5 8.63 -0.59 1.10
CA PRO A 5 7.28 -0.64 1.67
C PRO A 5 6.76 -2.06 1.99
N THR A 6 7.25 -3.08 1.28
CA THR A 6 6.93 -4.50 1.52
C THR A 6 7.47 -5.03 2.85
N ASP A 7 8.59 -4.49 3.34
CA ASP A 7 9.17 -4.90 4.62
C ASP A 7 8.22 -4.60 5.79
N CYS A 8 7.43 -3.52 5.67
CA CYS A 8 6.43 -3.15 6.66
C CYS A 8 5.39 -4.26 6.87
N ILE A 9 5.02 -5.02 5.83
CA ILE A 9 4.06 -6.13 5.93
C ILE A 9 4.66 -7.30 6.72
N LYS A 10 5.91 -7.65 6.43
CA LYS A 10 6.61 -8.73 7.12
C LYS A 10 6.88 -8.39 8.58
N LEU A 11 7.27 -7.15 8.87
CA LEU A 11 7.45 -6.66 10.23
C LEU A 11 6.13 -6.67 11.00
N ALA A 12 5.07 -6.11 10.41
CA ALA A 12 3.77 -6.04 11.05
C ALA A 12 3.27 -7.44 11.42
N ARG A 13 3.34 -8.38 10.48
CA ARG A 13 2.87 -9.75 10.69
C ARG A 13 3.72 -10.55 11.68
N ASN A 14 5.05 -10.44 11.60
CA ASN A 14 5.93 -11.34 12.36
C ASN A 14 6.36 -10.80 13.73
N LEU A 15 6.38 -9.47 13.90
CA LEU A 15 6.98 -8.85 15.09
C LEU A 15 6.03 -7.90 15.83
N VAL A 16 5.08 -7.26 15.15
CA VAL A 16 4.25 -6.21 15.77
C VAL A 16 2.87 -6.74 16.18
N LEU A 17 2.20 -7.46 15.29
CA LEU A 17 0.85 -7.95 15.52
C LEU A 17 0.89 -9.30 16.25
N THR A 18 0.03 -9.46 17.24
CA THR A 18 -0.20 -10.73 17.94
C THR A 18 -1.24 -11.61 17.23
N ARG A 19 -1.75 -11.16 16.08
CA ARG A 19 -2.79 -11.81 15.27
C ARG A 19 -2.47 -11.68 13.80
N GLU A 20 -3.04 -12.57 13.00
CA GLU A 20 -3.03 -12.41 11.55
C GLU A 20 -3.92 -11.22 11.15
N PRO A 21 -3.44 -10.30 10.30
CA PRO A 21 -4.25 -9.19 9.80
C PRO A 21 -5.33 -9.71 8.85
N GLY A 22 -6.54 -9.17 8.97
CA GLY A 22 -7.66 -9.52 8.07
C GLY A 22 -7.67 -8.75 6.75
N LEU A 23 -6.90 -7.67 6.65
CA LEU A 23 -6.83 -6.79 5.48
C LEU A 23 -5.53 -6.00 5.52
N VAL A 24 -4.89 -5.82 4.37
CA VAL A 24 -3.78 -4.88 4.16
C VAL A 24 -4.27 -3.70 3.32
N ILE A 25 -3.98 -2.48 3.77
CA ILE A 25 -4.26 -1.26 3.02
C ILE A 25 -2.95 -0.51 2.79
N GLY A 26 -2.63 -0.22 1.53
CA GLY A 26 -1.45 0.55 1.12
C GLY A 26 -1.81 1.86 0.41
N GLY A 27 -0.96 2.88 0.53
CA GLY A 27 -1.18 4.22 -0.03
C GLY A 27 -1.60 5.26 1.03
N ILE A 28 -2.24 6.38 0.67
CA ILE A 28 -2.58 6.83 -0.69
C ILE A 28 -1.33 7.38 -1.39
N ASN A 29 -0.95 6.80 -2.52
CA ASN A 29 0.19 7.29 -3.30
C ASN A 29 -0.11 8.64 -3.96
N HIS A 30 0.84 9.58 -3.92
CA HIS A 30 0.73 10.84 -4.65
C HIS A 30 1.29 10.68 -6.08
N GLY A 31 0.41 10.32 -7.01
CA GLY A 31 0.75 9.99 -8.39
C GLY A 31 0.07 8.71 -8.84
N ASP A 32 -0.25 8.65 -10.14
CA ASP A 32 -0.98 7.54 -10.74
C ASP A 32 -0.15 6.25 -10.78
N ASN A 33 -0.81 5.13 -10.43
CA ASN A 33 -0.28 3.78 -10.54
C ASN A 33 -1.08 2.97 -11.56
N ALA A 34 -1.34 3.55 -12.74
CA ALA A 34 -2.00 2.87 -13.85
C ALA A 34 -1.03 2.14 -14.77
N ALA A 35 -1.54 1.11 -15.46
CA ALA A 35 -0.85 0.34 -16.48
C ALA A 35 0.54 -0.18 -16.02
N ILE A 36 1.60 0.12 -16.76
CA ILE A 36 2.95 -0.44 -16.53
C ILE A 36 3.54 0.01 -15.18
N ASN A 37 3.11 1.16 -14.66
CA ASN A 37 3.64 1.73 -13.42
C ASN A 37 3.28 0.89 -12.17
N VAL A 38 2.29 0.00 -12.29
CA VAL A 38 1.90 -0.99 -11.26
C VAL A 38 3.09 -1.87 -10.86
N HIS A 39 3.93 -2.29 -11.82
CA HIS A 39 5.02 -3.23 -11.54
C HIS A 39 6.17 -2.61 -10.74
N TYR A 40 6.31 -1.29 -10.78
CA TYR A 40 7.38 -0.56 -10.08
C TYR A 40 6.86 0.23 -8.87
N SER A 41 5.55 0.17 -8.61
CA SER A 41 4.89 0.92 -7.55
C SER A 41 5.14 0.31 -6.18
N GLY A 42 5.69 1.09 -5.25
CA GLY A 42 5.82 0.69 -3.83
C GLY A 42 4.46 0.39 -3.17
N THR A 43 3.41 1.11 -3.57
CA THR A 43 2.03 0.87 -3.12
C THR A 43 1.52 -0.49 -3.57
N MET A 44 1.79 -0.87 -4.83
CA MET A 44 1.44 -2.20 -5.32
C MET A 44 2.32 -3.29 -4.73
N GLY A 45 3.57 -2.98 -4.38
CA GLY A 45 4.43 -3.86 -3.59
C GLY A 45 3.75 -4.29 -2.28
N ILE A 46 3.18 -3.34 -1.53
CA ILE A 46 2.40 -3.63 -0.30
C ILE A 46 1.25 -4.61 -0.59
N VAL A 47 0.47 -4.32 -1.63
CA VAL A 47 -0.70 -5.15 -2.00
C VAL A 47 -0.28 -6.55 -2.41
N ILE A 48 0.74 -6.66 -3.26
CA ILE A 48 1.26 -7.94 -3.75
C ILE A 48 1.82 -8.77 -2.60
N GLU A 49 2.60 -8.16 -1.71
CA GLU A 49 3.14 -8.86 -0.53
C GLU A 49 2.02 -9.35 0.39
N GLY A 50 0.99 -8.53 0.65
CA GLY A 50 -0.19 -8.96 1.42
C GLY A 50 -0.91 -10.15 0.77
N CYS A 51 -1.13 -10.09 -0.55
CA CYS A 51 -1.74 -11.20 -1.31
C CYS A 51 -0.89 -12.47 -1.31
N ILE A 52 0.44 -12.39 -1.42
CA ILE A 52 1.35 -13.55 -1.31
C ILE A 52 1.20 -14.23 0.07
N ASN A 53 1.00 -13.42 1.12
CA ASN A 53 0.73 -13.91 2.46
C ASN A 53 -0.74 -14.32 2.68
N LYS A 54 -1.55 -14.39 1.61
CA LYS A 54 -2.98 -14.78 1.60
C LYS A 54 -3.88 -13.85 2.41
N ILE A 55 -3.48 -12.58 2.54
CA ILE A 55 -4.26 -11.56 3.21
C ILE A 55 -4.94 -10.70 2.13
N PRO A 56 -6.27 -10.50 2.17
CA PRO A 56 -6.95 -9.55 1.30
C PRO A 56 -6.24 -8.18 1.33
N SER A 57 -6.01 -7.57 0.18
CA SER A 57 -5.17 -6.37 0.10
C SER A 57 -5.71 -5.35 -0.90
N ILE A 58 -5.69 -4.07 -0.52
CA ILE A 58 -6.18 -2.95 -1.33
C ILE A 58 -5.14 -1.84 -1.36
N GLY A 59 -4.88 -1.27 -2.54
CA GLY A 59 -3.97 -0.15 -2.73
C GLY A 59 -4.71 1.08 -3.24
N PHE A 60 -4.44 2.24 -2.66
CA PHE A 60 -5.01 3.51 -3.08
C PHE A 60 -3.94 4.42 -3.68
N SER A 61 -4.26 5.09 -4.78
CA SER A 61 -3.41 6.08 -5.43
C SER A 61 -4.26 7.25 -5.90
N PHE A 62 -3.73 8.46 -5.79
CA PHE A 62 -4.37 9.66 -6.27
C PHE A 62 -3.91 9.93 -7.70
N CYS A 63 -4.83 9.86 -8.67
CA CYS A 63 -4.56 10.12 -10.09
C CYS A 63 -4.48 11.62 -10.39
N ASN A 64 -3.75 12.38 -9.59
CA ASN A 64 -3.48 13.80 -9.80
C ASN A 64 -2.07 14.12 -9.23
N HIS A 65 -1.35 14.97 -9.95
CA HIS A 65 0.03 15.37 -9.67
C HIS A 65 0.12 16.78 -9.05
N GLU A 66 -1.02 17.43 -8.77
CA GLU A 66 -1.04 18.71 -8.07
C GLU A 66 -0.53 18.57 -6.63
N PRO A 67 0.38 19.45 -6.18
CA PRO A 67 1.02 19.34 -4.87
C PRO A 67 0.03 19.51 -3.70
N ASP A 68 -1.08 20.21 -3.92
CA ASP A 68 -2.13 20.43 -2.92
C ASP A 68 -3.24 19.38 -3.04
N ILE A 69 -3.02 18.23 -2.40
CA ILE A 69 -4.05 17.18 -2.31
C ILE A 69 -5.05 17.55 -1.22
N ASN A 70 -6.33 17.62 -1.58
CA ASN A 70 -7.42 17.75 -0.63
C ASN A 70 -7.90 16.36 -0.15
N PHE A 71 -7.70 16.05 1.13
CA PHE A 71 -8.18 14.83 1.77
C PHE A 71 -9.49 15.04 2.57
N GLU A 72 -10.10 16.22 2.49
CA GLU A 72 -11.38 16.48 3.15
C GLU A 72 -12.47 15.55 2.60
N PRO A 73 -13.31 14.97 3.48
CA PRO A 73 -14.42 14.11 3.04
C PRO A 73 -15.38 14.86 2.12
N THR A 74 -15.76 14.23 1.00
CA THR A 74 -16.92 14.67 0.22
C THR A 74 -18.17 14.48 1.06
N ARG A 75 -18.85 15.58 1.43
CA ARG A 75 -20.11 15.56 2.16
C ARG A 75 -21.27 15.06 1.32
#